data_AF-A0A8T4X955-F1
#
_entry.id   AF-A0A8T4X955-F1
#
_cell.length_a   1.000
_cell.length_b   1.000
_cell.length_c   1.000
_cell.angle_alpha   90.00
_cell.angle_beta   90.00
_cell.angle_gamma   90.00
#
_symmetry.space_group_name_H-M   'P 1'
#
loop_
_entity.id
_entity.type
_entity.pdbx_description
1 polymer ?
#
loop_
_entity_poly.entity_id
_entity_poly.type
_entity_poly.pdbx_seq_one_letter_code
_entity_poly.pdbx_strand_id
1 'polypeptide(L)'
;MVELLSKNDPNFSDIRDVLYSTDDVTTKINSLLSKEKNIPKNLMGKINHDLRTPLTPILGYIEMLRMHKFGPLNDIQSEKAEIIHKNLQQLINTVNSLDGILLPMQNQDEKINHEINELRQEKTLSQKLNNFLTDKLSSLQKEENEFHDLTNNLIHKKREKEQENLILSKSVKLEHAKNSQMYKKYFVTITCVAITMTIIIAGYSLLVVDLIGSEYRMANLGDVRSNYVIQNLRGDTIDTWLSWRLVDGSTIDVNLIDGIKYPDKADIVRTVLLSNELIEIDNSLLHKGPRGTTSTYYLGWAGALASIKNPTEFHIPQKFNLIESAKGEGDITIKLVSQRNGDGYSGYTKSIADDAQNQILKSEITIFEVDKLSKAQFETILRHELGHALGLAHSTAPEDLMYPTIATDYPYISSCDIDAIVLLYDGGKKSEVTCDI
;
A
#
# COMPACT_ATOMS: atom_id res chain seq x y z
N MET A 1 -40.14 6.41 88.78
CA MET A 1 -39.53 7.66 88.27
C MET A 1 -39.59 7.54 86.75
N VAL A 2 -40.81 7.54 86.22
CA VAL A 2 -41.55 8.72 85.73
C VAL A 2 -40.87 9.27 84.49
N GLU A 3 -41.56 9.06 83.37
CA GLU A 3 -41.64 9.92 82.19
C GLU A 3 -40.35 10.61 81.76
N LEU A 4 -39.74 10.06 80.72
CA LEU A 4 -39.24 10.82 79.58
C LEU A 4 -39.43 9.97 78.31
N LEU A 5 -40.66 9.49 78.10
CA LEU A 5 -41.19 9.37 76.75
C LEU A 5 -41.60 10.78 76.31
N SER A 6 -41.56 11.04 75.00
CA SER A 6 -42.01 12.27 74.36
C SER A 6 -41.02 13.42 74.42
N LYS A 7 -40.10 13.42 73.45
CA LYS A 7 -39.86 14.62 72.66
C LYS A 7 -39.48 14.18 71.26
N ASN A 8 -40.25 14.66 70.29
CA ASN A 8 -39.88 14.73 68.88
C ASN A 8 -38.38 15.01 68.77
N ASP A 9 -37.60 14.01 68.35
CA ASP A 9 -36.20 14.22 68.06
C ASP A 9 -36.12 14.71 66.61
N PRO A 10 -35.86 16.01 66.36
CA PRO A 10 -35.90 16.61 65.02
C PRO A 10 -34.87 15.98 64.07
N ASN A 11 -33.88 15.26 64.61
CA ASN A 11 -32.82 14.60 63.83
C ASN A 11 -33.30 13.46 62.92
N PHE A 12 -34.47 12.86 63.16
CA PHE A 12 -34.97 11.74 62.34
C PHE A 12 -35.86 12.19 61.17
N SER A 13 -36.48 13.38 61.22
CA SER A 13 -37.11 13.96 60.02
C SER A 13 -36.05 14.41 59.03
N ASP A 14 -34.94 14.96 59.51
CA ASP A 14 -33.83 15.40 58.67
C ASP A 14 -33.21 14.23 57.88
N ILE A 15 -33.08 13.04 58.48
CA ILE A 15 -32.59 11.85 57.77
C ILE A 15 -33.62 11.35 56.75
N ARG A 16 -34.92 11.42 57.06
CA ARG A 16 -35.99 11.03 56.12
C ARG A 16 -36.04 11.98 54.93
N ASP A 17 -35.87 13.29 55.15
CA ASP A 17 -35.86 14.31 54.11
C ASP A 17 -34.61 14.20 53.22
N VAL A 18 -33.45 13.83 53.78
CA VAL A 18 -32.23 13.51 53.01
C VAL A 18 -32.39 12.23 52.18
N LEU A 19 -33.13 11.23 52.65
CA LEU A 19 -33.39 9.99 51.91
C LEU A 19 -34.37 10.19 50.74
N TYR A 20 -35.38 11.06 50.90
CA TYR A 20 -36.28 11.46 49.81
C TYR A 20 -35.64 12.48 48.85
N SER A 21 -34.55 13.17 49.22
CA SER A 21 -33.82 14.06 48.31
C SER A 21 -32.93 13.33 47.29
N THR A 22 -32.79 12.01 47.36
CA THR A 22 -31.94 11.23 46.44
C THR A 22 -32.46 11.27 44.99
N ASP A 23 -33.79 11.35 44.80
CA ASP A 23 -34.41 11.60 43.49
C ASP A 23 -34.17 13.04 43.00
N ASP A 24 -34.09 14.02 43.91
CA ASP A 24 -33.72 15.41 43.57
C ASP A 24 -32.27 15.50 43.11
N VAL A 25 -31.35 14.75 43.72
CA VAL A 25 -29.93 14.71 43.33
C VAL A 25 -29.77 14.18 41.91
N THR A 26 -30.47 13.11 41.54
CA THR A 26 -30.41 12.53 40.18
C THR A 26 -30.93 13.52 39.14
N THR A 27 -32.01 14.24 39.46
CA THR A 27 -32.60 15.25 38.59
C THR A 27 -31.73 16.50 38.48
N LYS A 28 -31.09 16.93 39.58
CA LYS A 28 -30.13 18.04 39.60
C LYS A 28 -28.87 17.73 38.81
N ILE A 29 -28.29 16.55 38.98
CA ILE A 29 -27.10 16.11 38.25
C ILE A 29 -27.41 16.12 36.74
N ASN A 30 -28.54 15.56 36.32
CA ASN A 30 -28.97 15.61 34.91
C ASN A 30 -29.19 17.05 34.39
N SER A 31 -29.74 17.95 35.22
CA SER A 31 -29.94 19.36 34.85
C SER A 31 -28.64 20.18 34.79
N LEU A 32 -27.62 19.79 35.57
CA LEU A 32 -26.31 20.46 35.60
C LEU A 32 -25.44 19.97 34.44
N LEU A 33 -25.42 18.65 34.19
CA LEU A 33 -24.72 18.03 33.07
C LEU A 33 -25.25 18.50 31.70
N SER A 34 -26.53 18.82 31.59
CA SER A 34 -27.12 19.38 30.37
C SER A 34 -26.85 20.87 30.16
N LYS A 35 -26.49 21.62 31.22
CA LYS A 35 -26.19 23.06 31.16
C LYS A 35 -24.72 23.37 30.93
N GLU A 36 -23.79 22.54 31.42
CA GLU A 36 -22.35 22.72 31.17
C GLU A 36 -21.91 22.01 29.89
N LYS A 37 -21.81 22.78 28.79
CA LYS A 37 -21.36 22.28 27.47
C LYS A 37 -19.89 21.80 27.40
N ASN A 38 -19.12 21.84 28.48
CA ASN A 38 -17.66 21.71 28.42
C ASN A 38 -17.04 21.00 29.63
N ILE A 39 -17.66 19.94 30.13
CA ILE A 39 -16.99 19.07 31.10
C ILE A 39 -16.07 18.12 30.32
N PRO A 40 -14.76 18.07 30.62
CA PRO A 40 -13.83 17.18 29.92
C PRO A 40 -14.30 15.72 30.04
N LYS A 41 -14.51 15.05 28.90
CA LYS A 41 -15.07 13.67 28.85
C LYS A 41 -14.22 12.67 29.65
N ASN A 42 -12.91 12.88 29.70
CA ASN A 42 -11.96 12.10 30.53
C ASN A 42 -12.19 12.27 32.04
N LEU A 43 -12.60 13.47 32.48
CA LEU A 43 -12.93 13.74 33.87
C LEU A 43 -14.23 13.01 34.26
N MET A 44 -15.21 12.96 33.36
CA MET A 44 -16.49 12.28 33.63
C MET A 44 -16.39 10.76 33.65
N GLY A 45 -15.63 10.15 32.72
CA GLY A 45 -15.35 8.71 32.78
C GLY A 45 -14.59 8.33 34.06
N LYS A 46 -13.66 9.18 34.51
CA LYS A 46 -12.89 8.98 35.74
C LYS A 46 -13.77 9.09 37.00
N ILE A 47 -14.64 10.11 37.08
CA ILE A 47 -15.58 10.26 38.19
C ILE A 47 -16.51 9.04 38.28
N ASN A 48 -17.00 8.53 37.15
CA ASN A 48 -17.90 7.37 37.16
C ASN A 48 -17.21 6.10 37.69
N HIS A 49 -15.98 5.86 37.25
CA HIS A 49 -15.15 4.75 37.72
C HIS A 49 -14.79 4.86 39.22
N ASP A 50 -14.41 6.06 39.65
CA ASP A 50 -13.99 6.33 41.03
C ASP A 50 -15.16 6.28 42.01
N LEU A 51 -16.40 6.50 41.56
CA LEU A 51 -17.62 6.29 42.35
C LEU A 51 -18.03 4.81 42.42
N ARG A 52 -17.88 4.03 41.35
CA ARG A 52 -18.23 2.59 41.34
C ARG A 52 -17.35 1.78 42.31
N THR A 53 -16.07 2.13 42.38
CA THR A 53 -15.04 1.44 43.18
C THR A 53 -15.37 1.34 44.67
N PRO A 54 -15.72 2.42 45.40
CA PRO A 54 -16.11 2.35 46.80
C PRO A 54 -17.55 1.83 47.02
N LEU A 55 -18.47 2.04 46.07
CA LEU A 55 -19.87 1.62 46.23
C LEU A 55 -20.05 0.10 46.17
N THR A 56 -19.20 -0.61 45.42
CA THR A 56 -19.30 -2.07 45.23
C THR A 56 -18.99 -2.85 46.53
N PRO A 57 -17.90 -2.55 47.27
CA PRO A 57 -17.66 -3.14 48.59
C PRO A 57 -18.73 -2.79 49.61
N ILE A 58 -19.24 -1.54 49.62
CA ILE A 58 -20.30 -1.12 50.55
C ILE A 58 -21.56 -1.95 50.32
N LEU A 59 -21.90 -2.24 49.06
CA LEU A 59 -23.03 -3.10 48.71
C LEU A 59 -22.81 -4.51 49.25
N GLY A 60 -21.62 -5.07 49.05
CA GLY A 60 -21.25 -6.38 49.59
C GLY A 60 -21.35 -6.44 51.12
N TYR A 61 -20.87 -5.42 51.85
CA TYR A 61 -20.98 -5.37 53.31
C TYR A 61 -22.43 -5.28 53.79
N ILE A 62 -23.27 -4.50 53.11
CA ILE A 62 -24.70 -4.39 53.44
C ILE A 62 -25.46 -5.68 53.12
N GLU A 63 -25.13 -6.36 52.02
CA GLU A 63 -25.68 -7.68 51.71
C GLU A 63 -25.29 -8.72 52.77
N MET A 64 -24.01 -8.75 53.18
CA MET A 64 -23.55 -9.63 54.25
C MET A 64 -24.21 -9.33 55.60
N LEU A 65 -24.46 -8.05 55.92
CA LEU A 65 -25.23 -7.65 57.10
C LEU A 65 -26.67 -8.19 57.03
N ARG A 66 -27.36 -8.03 55.89
CA ARG A 66 -28.71 -8.57 55.66
C ARG A 66 -28.77 -10.10 55.68
N MET A 67 -27.69 -10.75 55.26
CA MET A 67 -27.51 -12.21 55.35
C MET A 67 -27.12 -12.69 56.75
N HIS A 68 -27.13 -11.82 57.76
CA HIS A 68 -26.80 -12.11 59.16
C HIS A 68 -25.39 -12.70 59.35
N LYS A 69 -24.46 -12.43 58.42
CA LYS A 69 -23.08 -12.97 58.48
C LYS A 69 -22.25 -12.38 59.61
N PHE A 70 -22.65 -11.23 60.14
CA PHE A 70 -22.02 -10.55 61.28
C PHE A 70 -22.80 -10.70 62.59
N GLY A 71 -23.86 -11.53 62.61
CA GLY A 71 -24.75 -11.73 63.76
C GLY A 71 -26.21 -11.39 63.47
N PRO A 72 -27.12 -11.65 64.43
CA PRO A 72 -28.53 -11.33 64.30
C PRO A 72 -28.76 -9.81 64.31
N LEU A 73 -29.63 -9.31 63.42
CA LEU A 73 -30.07 -7.92 63.41
C LEU A 73 -31.40 -7.80 64.17
N ASN A 74 -31.57 -6.73 64.95
CA ASN A 74 -32.89 -6.40 65.49
C ASN A 74 -33.77 -5.76 64.40
N ASP A 75 -35.08 -5.66 64.67
CA ASP A 75 -36.06 -5.16 63.69
C ASP A 75 -35.70 -3.78 63.11
N ILE A 76 -35.19 -2.87 63.97
CA ILE A 76 -34.77 -1.52 63.55
C ILE A 76 -33.53 -1.59 62.65
N GLN A 77 -32.53 -2.39 63.02
CA GLN A 77 -31.30 -2.56 62.24
C GLN A 77 -31.59 -3.21 60.89
N SER A 78 -32.49 -4.19 60.85
CA SER A 78 -32.93 -4.83 59.61
C SER A 78 -33.63 -3.84 58.67
N GLU A 79 -34.53 -3.01 59.20
CA GLU A 79 -35.22 -1.96 58.44
C GLU A 79 -34.22 -0.95 57.87
N LYS A 80 -33.23 -0.51 58.65
CA LYS A 80 -32.22 0.45 58.17
C LYS A 80 -31.27 -0.15 57.15
N ALA A 81 -30.84 -1.41 57.32
CA ALA A 81 -30.02 -2.11 56.35
C ALA A 81 -30.74 -2.27 55.00
N GLU A 82 -32.06 -2.49 55.01
CA GLU A 82 -32.88 -2.57 53.79
C GLU A 82 -32.94 -1.23 53.04
N ILE A 83 -33.15 -0.13 53.77
CA ILE A 83 -33.18 1.22 53.19
C ILE A 83 -31.83 1.58 52.57
N ILE A 84 -30.73 1.29 53.27
CA ILE A 84 -29.36 1.53 52.76
C ILE A 84 -29.11 0.70 51.50
N HIS A 85 -29.49 -0.58 51.50
CA HIS A 85 -29.35 -1.46 50.35
C HIS A 85 -30.10 -0.93 49.13
N LYS A 86 -31.36 -0.53 49.31
CA LYS A 86 -32.21 0.00 48.24
C LYS A 86 -31.62 1.29 47.63
N ASN A 87 -31.18 2.22 48.47
CA ASN A 87 -30.63 3.49 48.00
C ASN A 87 -29.28 3.30 47.31
N LEU A 88 -28.47 2.36 47.80
CA LEU A 88 -27.18 2.04 47.20
C LEU A 88 -27.34 1.38 45.83
N GLN A 89 -28.32 0.50 45.67
CA GLN A 89 -28.69 -0.07 44.36
C GLN A 89 -29.19 1.02 43.39
N GLN A 90 -30.03 1.95 43.86
CA GLN A 90 -30.47 3.09 43.04
C GLN A 90 -29.28 3.95 42.59
N LEU A 91 -28.35 4.27 43.49
CA LEU A 91 -27.16 5.07 43.18
C LEU A 91 -26.25 4.36 42.16
N ILE A 92 -25.99 3.07 42.33
CA ILE A 92 -25.21 2.27 41.39
C ILE A 92 -25.88 2.24 40.01
N ASN A 93 -27.21 2.09 39.95
CA ASN A 93 -27.94 2.10 38.69
C ASN A 93 -27.90 3.47 38.00
N THR A 94 -27.95 4.56 38.75
CA THR A 94 -27.76 5.93 38.22
C THR A 94 -26.35 6.11 37.64
N VAL A 95 -25.32 5.70 38.37
CA VAL A 95 -23.91 5.71 37.94
C VAL A 95 -23.73 4.88 36.66
N ASN A 96 -24.32 3.69 36.60
CA ASN A 96 -24.27 2.83 35.41
C ASN A 96 -25.03 3.42 34.21
N SER A 97 -26.13 4.14 34.44
CA SER A 97 -26.88 4.79 33.36
C SER A 97 -26.10 5.93 32.70
N LEU A 98 -25.16 6.55 33.43
CA LEU A 98 -24.25 7.56 32.88
C LEU A 98 -23.28 6.95 31.85
N ASP A 99 -22.81 5.71 32.04
CA ASP A 99 -21.96 5.03 31.04
C ASP A 99 -22.68 4.87 29.69
N GLY A 100 -23.98 4.56 29.71
CA GLY A 100 -24.78 4.41 28.50
C GLY A 100 -24.93 5.70 27.67
N ILE A 101 -24.75 6.86 28.29
CA ILE A 101 -24.79 8.17 27.62
C ILE A 101 -23.42 8.59 27.10
N LEU A 102 -22.33 8.24 27.81
CA LEU A 102 -20.97 8.60 27.41
C LEU A 102 -20.42 7.76 26.24
N LEU A 103 -20.76 6.47 26.16
CA LEU A 103 -20.24 5.56 25.13
C LEU A 103 -20.63 5.95 23.68
N PRO A 104 -21.89 6.31 23.36
CA PRO A 104 -22.27 6.72 22.01
C PRO A 104 -21.59 8.02 21.56
N MET A 105 -21.34 8.94 22.51
CA MET A 105 -20.71 10.23 22.26
C MET A 105 -19.19 10.15 21.99
N GLN A 106 -18.53 9.03 22.32
CA GLN A 106 -17.13 8.80 21.94
C GLN A 106 -17.03 8.27 20.51
N ASN A 107 -17.88 7.31 20.15
CA ASN A 107 -17.87 6.70 18.82
C ASN A 107 -18.32 7.66 17.70
N GLN A 108 -19.22 8.62 17.98
CA GLN A 108 -19.63 9.63 16.99
C GLN A 108 -18.51 10.63 16.68
N ASP A 109 -17.76 11.09 17.67
CA ASP A 109 -16.66 12.04 17.46
C ASP A 109 -15.49 11.40 16.70
N GLU A 110 -15.22 10.12 16.95
CA GLU A 110 -14.16 9.38 16.26
C GLU A 110 -14.50 9.19 14.77
N LYS A 111 -15.77 8.86 14.47
CA LYS A 111 -16.27 8.77 13.09
C LYS A 111 -16.24 10.13 12.37
N ILE A 112 -16.67 11.20 13.03
CA ILE A 112 -16.64 12.56 12.45
C ILE A 112 -15.21 13.02 12.19
N ASN A 113 -14.27 12.76 13.11
CA ASN A 113 -12.87 13.09 12.92
C ASN A 113 -12.23 12.29 11.78
N HIS A 114 -12.63 11.03 11.60
CA HIS A 114 -12.18 10.22 10.48
C HIS A 114 -12.66 10.79 9.14
N GLU A 115 -13.97 11.09 9.01
CA GLU A 115 -14.53 11.71 7.79
C GLU A 115 -13.90 13.09 7.48
N ILE A 116 -13.60 13.91 8.49
CA ILE A 116 -12.92 15.20 8.30
C ILE A 116 -11.48 15.03 7.80
N ASN A 117 -10.78 13.99 8.28
CA ASN A 117 -9.42 13.72 7.84
C ASN A 117 -9.37 13.20 6.40
N GLU A 118 -10.32 12.33 6.01
CA GLU A 118 -10.48 11.88 4.62
C GLU A 118 -10.76 13.06 3.67
N LEU A 119 -11.69 13.94 4.01
CA LEU A 119 -11.99 15.13 3.20
C LEU A 119 -10.80 16.09 3.08
N ARG A 120 -9.94 16.19 4.11
CA ARG A 120 -8.69 16.96 4.03
C ARG A 120 -7.67 16.33 3.09
N GLN A 121 -7.58 14.99 3.07
CA GLN A 121 -6.71 14.26 2.17
C GLN A 121 -7.16 14.45 0.71
N GLU A 122 -8.45 14.26 0.42
CA GLU A 122 -9.02 14.48 -0.92
C GLU A 122 -8.76 15.89 -1.43
N LYS A 123 -8.96 16.91 -0.57
CA LYS A 123 -8.69 18.31 -0.93
C LYS A 123 -7.22 18.54 -1.27
N THR A 124 -6.30 17.93 -0.51
CA THR A 124 -4.86 18.05 -0.76
C THR A 124 -4.46 17.38 -2.07
N LEU A 125 -5.02 16.21 -2.37
CA LEU A 125 -4.81 15.51 -3.63
C LEU A 125 -5.34 16.33 -4.82
N SER A 126 -6.55 16.87 -4.70
CA SER A 126 -7.16 17.73 -5.73
C SER A 126 -6.33 19.00 -5.98
N GLN A 127 -5.77 19.60 -4.94
CA GLN A 127 -4.85 20.74 -5.08
C GLN A 127 -3.54 20.36 -5.79
N LYS A 128 -2.93 19.23 -5.43
CA LYS A 128 -1.73 18.72 -6.11
C LYS A 128 -2.00 18.42 -7.58
N LEU A 129 -3.13 17.79 -7.89
CA LEU A 129 -3.54 17.50 -9.25
C LEU A 129 -3.75 18.79 -10.05
N ASN A 130 -4.38 19.80 -9.48
CA ASN A 130 -4.59 21.07 -10.15
C ASN A 130 -3.26 21.79 -10.45
N ASN A 131 -2.32 21.78 -9.50
CA ASN A 131 -0.99 22.34 -9.72
C ASN A 131 -0.24 21.57 -10.82
N PHE A 132 -0.28 20.24 -10.79
CA PHE A 132 0.33 19.41 -11.84
C PHE A 132 -0.26 19.69 -13.22
N LEU A 133 -1.59 19.79 -13.33
CA LEU A 133 -2.26 20.13 -14.59
C LEU A 133 -1.86 21.52 -15.08
N THR A 134 -1.71 22.49 -14.16
CA THR A 134 -1.26 23.85 -14.49
C THR A 134 0.17 23.85 -15.02
N ASP A 135 1.08 23.12 -14.37
CA ASP A 135 2.47 22.99 -14.80
C ASP A 135 2.55 22.31 -16.17
N LYS A 136 1.80 21.22 -16.39
CA LYS A 136 1.76 20.54 -17.68
C LYS A 136 1.17 21.41 -18.80
N LEU A 137 0.17 22.23 -18.50
CA LEU A 137 -0.39 23.18 -19.45
C LEU A 137 0.65 24.23 -19.86
N SER A 138 1.44 24.72 -18.90
CA SER A 138 2.53 25.67 -19.19
C SER A 138 3.66 25.05 -20.02
N SER A 139 4.00 23.77 -19.79
CA SER A 139 5.03 23.09 -20.57
C SER A 139 4.57 22.82 -22.00
N LEU A 140 3.31 22.41 -22.19
CA LEU A 140 2.72 22.20 -23.51
C LEU A 140 2.64 23.51 -24.31
N GLN A 141 2.29 24.63 -23.68
CA GLN A 141 2.33 25.94 -24.32
C GLN A 141 3.75 26.34 -24.75
N LYS A 142 4.76 25.97 -23.95
CA LYS A 142 6.16 26.23 -24.32
C LYS A 142 6.59 25.38 -25.51
N GLU A 143 6.25 24.09 -25.53
CA GLU A 143 6.52 23.20 -26.66
C GLU A 143 5.81 23.66 -27.94
N GLU A 144 4.56 24.13 -27.85
CA GLU A 144 3.82 24.70 -28.97
C GLU A 144 4.56 25.90 -29.58
N ASN A 145 5.06 26.81 -28.74
CA ASN A 145 5.82 27.98 -29.19
C ASN A 145 7.16 27.58 -29.84
N GLU A 146 7.90 26.64 -29.23
CA GLU A 146 9.16 26.13 -29.80
C GLU A 146 8.93 25.42 -31.15
N PHE A 147 7.85 24.65 -31.28
CA PHE A 147 7.45 24.02 -32.52
C PHE A 147 7.07 25.05 -33.60
N HIS A 148 6.37 26.12 -33.22
CA HIS A 148 6.04 27.22 -34.12
C HIS A 148 7.29 27.92 -34.65
N ASP A 149 8.27 28.20 -33.79
CA ASP A 149 9.55 28.79 -34.16
C ASP A 149 10.39 27.88 -35.07
N LEU A 150 10.42 26.58 -34.78
CA LEU A 150 11.10 25.60 -35.63
C LEU A 150 10.44 25.54 -37.01
N THR A 151 9.10 25.56 -37.06
CA THR A 151 8.34 25.57 -38.31
C THR A 151 8.66 26.81 -39.14
N ASN A 152 8.70 27.99 -38.51
CA ASN A 152 9.04 29.25 -39.18
C ASN A 152 10.49 29.23 -39.72
N ASN A 153 11.45 28.72 -38.95
CA ASN A 153 12.83 28.56 -39.39
C ASN A 153 12.98 27.57 -40.55
N LEU A 154 12.27 26.44 -40.52
CA LEU A 154 12.26 25.47 -41.62
C LEU A 154 11.66 26.06 -42.89
N ILE A 155 10.58 26.82 -42.77
CA ILE A 155 9.97 27.55 -43.89
C ILE A 155 10.97 28.57 -44.46
N HIS A 156 11.69 29.31 -43.61
CA HIS A 156 12.70 30.27 -44.05
C HIS A 156 13.83 29.57 -44.81
N LYS A 157 14.40 28.51 -44.22
CA LYS A 157 15.49 27.73 -44.81
C LYS A 157 15.08 27.06 -46.13
N LYS A 158 13.81 26.63 -46.24
CA LYS A 158 13.25 26.11 -47.49
C LYS A 158 13.21 27.19 -48.58
N ARG A 159 12.79 28.42 -48.25
CA ARG A 159 12.79 29.54 -49.19
C ARG A 159 14.21 29.93 -49.63
N GLU A 160 15.16 29.96 -48.71
CA GLU A 160 16.59 30.19 -49.02
C GLU A 160 17.11 29.11 -49.97
N LYS A 161 16.83 27.84 -49.69
CA LYS A 161 17.23 26.72 -50.55
C LYS A 161 16.55 26.76 -51.92
N GLU A 162 15.29 27.19 -52.01
CA GLU A 162 14.61 27.40 -53.28
C GLU A 162 15.23 28.55 -54.09
N GLN A 163 15.61 29.65 -53.44
CA GLN A 163 16.33 30.76 -54.06
C GLN A 163 17.73 30.34 -54.53
N GLU A 164 18.46 29.60 -53.69
CA GLU A 164 19.77 29.04 -54.02
C GLU A 164 19.66 28.07 -55.20
N ASN A 165 18.66 27.18 -55.22
CA ASN A 165 18.38 26.29 -56.35
C ASN A 165 17.96 27.03 -57.63
N LEU A 166 17.25 28.16 -57.52
CA LEU A 166 16.95 29.02 -58.67
C LEU A 166 18.21 29.68 -59.24
N ILE A 167 19.16 30.07 -58.38
CA ILE A 167 20.47 30.62 -58.77
C ILE A 167 21.37 29.51 -59.37
N LEU A 168 21.45 28.36 -58.70
CA LEU A 168 22.20 27.18 -59.14
C LEU A 168 21.64 26.60 -60.42
N SER A 169 20.32 26.49 -60.60
CA SER A 169 19.75 26.02 -61.88
C SER A 169 20.03 26.97 -63.05
N LYS A 170 20.32 28.25 -62.77
CA LYS A 170 20.75 29.24 -63.76
C LYS A 170 22.23 29.11 -64.11
N SER A 171 23.10 28.77 -63.14
CA SER A 171 24.54 28.52 -63.37
C SER A 171 24.84 27.11 -63.90
N VAL A 172 24.14 26.09 -63.42
CA VAL A 172 24.26 24.69 -63.84
C VAL A 172 23.71 24.46 -65.25
N LYS A 173 22.73 25.25 -65.72
CA LYS A 173 22.34 25.26 -67.15
C LYS A 173 23.49 25.67 -68.08
N LEU A 174 24.52 26.35 -67.56
CA LEU A 174 25.74 26.69 -68.29
C LEU A 174 26.78 25.56 -68.30
N GLU A 175 26.71 24.62 -67.34
CA GLU A 175 27.78 23.65 -67.05
C GLU A 175 27.37 22.18 -67.32
N HIS A 176 26.07 21.85 -67.28
CA HIS A 176 25.54 20.51 -67.56
C HIS A 176 25.53 20.10 -69.04
N ALA A 177 26.05 20.92 -69.94
CA ALA A 177 26.30 20.52 -71.32
C ALA A 177 27.40 19.44 -71.47
N LYS A 178 28.13 19.07 -70.40
CA LYS A 178 29.38 18.30 -70.54
C LYS A 178 29.49 16.89 -69.93
N ASN A 179 28.69 16.42 -68.96
CA ASN A 179 29.05 15.14 -68.30
C ASN A 179 27.92 14.41 -67.53
N SER A 180 27.11 13.53 -68.16
CA SER A 180 25.89 12.96 -67.51
C SER A 180 25.63 11.45 -67.69
N GLN A 181 26.40 10.72 -68.51
CA GLN A 181 25.89 9.42 -68.99
C GLN A 181 26.46 8.16 -68.32
N MET A 182 27.60 8.22 -67.59
CA MET A 182 28.28 7.00 -67.09
C MET A 182 28.02 6.65 -65.60
N TYR A 183 27.58 7.59 -64.76
CA TYR A 183 27.41 7.34 -63.30
C TYR A 183 26.05 6.77 -62.89
N LYS A 184 25.04 6.83 -63.77
CA LYS A 184 23.64 6.50 -63.43
C LYS A 184 23.34 5.00 -63.35
N LYS A 185 24.09 4.14 -64.04
CA LYS A 185 23.75 2.71 -64.15
C LYS A 185 24.23 1.86 -62.97
N TYR A 186 25.39 2.17 -62.39
CA TYR A 186 25.96 1.41 -61.26
C TYR A 186 25.40 1.82 -59.89
N PHE A 187 25.00 3.09 -59.73
CA PHE A 187 24.40 3.55 -58.47
C PHE A 187 23.06 2.85 -58.24
N VAL A 188 22.20 2.80 -59.26
CA VAL A 188 20.84 2.22 -59.19
C VAL A 188 20.87 0.73 -58.81
N THR A 189 21.81 -0.05 -59.35
CA THR A 189 21.90 -1.49 -59.06
C THR A 189 22.33 -1.77 -57.62
N ILE A 190 23.27 -0.99 -57.08
CA ILE A 190 23.72 -1.14 -55.69
C ILE A 190 22.63 -0.72 -54.70
N THR A 191 21.89 0.36 -54.98
CA THR A 191 20.78 0.78 -54.11
C THR A 191 19.66 -0.28 -54.08
N CYS A 192 19.33 -0.88 -55.23
CA CYS A 192 18.29 -1.92 -55.28
C CYS A 192 18.64 -3.17 -54.47
N VAL A 193 19.89 -3.65 -54.53
CA VAL A 193 20.33 -4.84 -53.76
C VAL A 193 20.37 -4.55 -52.26
N ALA A 194 20.81 -3.35 -51.86
CA ALA A 194 20.76 -2.95 -50.46
C ALA A 194 19.33 -2.89 -49.95
N ILE A 195 18.40 -2.29 -50.71
CA ILE A 195 16.99 -2.19 -50.34
C ILE A 195 16.34 -3.58 -50.19
N THR A 196 16.60 -4.52 -51.10
CA THR A 196 16.01 -5.86 -50.99
C THR A 196 16.55 -6.63 -49.78
N MET A 197 17.84 -6.50 -49.48
CA MET A 197 18.48 -7.14 -48.33
C MET A 197 17.98 -6.56 -47.01
N THR A 198 17.77 -5.24 -46.92
CA THR A 198 17.17 -4.60 -45.75
C THR A 198 15.70 -5.00 -45.56
N ILE A 199 14.92 -5.12 -46.64
CA ILE A 199 13.51 -5.56 -46.58
C ILE A 199 13.41 -7.01 -46.09
N ILE A 200 14.29 -7.90 -46.57
CA ILE A 200 14.31 -9.31 -46.15
C ILE A 200 14.73 -9.45 -44.68
N ILE A 201 15.77 -8.73 -44.24
CA ILE A 201 16.24 -8.77 -42.85
C ILE A 201 15.21 -8.14 -41.90
N ALA A 202 14.65 -6.98 -42.24
CA ALA A 202 13.62 -6.33 -41.44
C ALA A 202 12.33 -7.16 -41.36
N GLY A 203 11.91 -7.77 -42.47
CA GLY A 203 10.74 -8.65 -42.51
C GLY A 203 10.92 -9.91 -41.67
N TYR A 204 12.13 -10.51 -41.67
CA TYR A 204 12.42 -11.69 -40.85
C TYR A 204 12.50 -11.35 -39.36
N SER A 205 13.14 -10.23 -39.00
CA SER A 205 13.23 -9.76 -37.61
C SER A 205 11.86 -9.44 -37.01
N LEU A 206 10.99 -8.77 -37.76
CA LEU A 206 9.63 -8.43 -37.31
C LEU A 206 8.75 -9.66 -37.07
N LEU A 207 8.80 -10.64 -37.98
CA LEU A 207 7.99 -11.85 -37.87
C LEU A 207 8.43 -12.76 -36.72
N VAL A 208 9.73 -12.87 -36.46
CA VAL A 208 10.26 -13.72 -35.39
C VAL A 208 9.93 -13.13 -34.01
N VAL A 209 10.08 -11.81 -33.82
CA VAL A 209 9.81 -11.16 -32.53
C VAL A 209 8.31 -11.17 -32.21
N ASP A 210 7.43 -10.92 -33.18
CA ASP A 210 5.97 -11.03 -32.97
C ASP A 210 5.55 -12.45 -32.57
N LEU A 211 6.16 -13.47 -33.19
CA LEU A 211 5.85 -14.87 -32.89
C LEU A 211 6.32 -15.25 -31.48
N ILE A 212 7.55 -14.87 -31.11
CA ILE A 212 8.14 -15.15 -29.80
C ILE A 212 7.38 -14.40 -28.69
N GLY A 213 7.09 -13.11 -28.88
CA GLY A 213 6.34 -12.31 -27.90
C GLY A 213 4.95 -12.88 -27.62
N SER A 214 4.29 -13.43 -28.63
CA SER A 214 2.97 -14.05 -28.47
C SER A 214 2.98 -15.33 -27.63
N GLU A 215 4.10 -16.06 -27.57
CA GLU A 215 4.26 -17.26 -26.74
C GLU A 215 4.31 -16.95 -25.25
N TYR A 216 4.86 -15.79 -24.88
CA TYR A 216 4.98 -15.34 -23.49
C TYR A 216 3.71 -14.68 -22.93
N ARG A 217 2.70 -14.46 -23.77
CA ARG A 217 1.44 -13.83 -23.40
C ARG A 217 0.61 -14.77 -22.52
N MET A 218 0.26 -14.30 -21.32
CA MET A 218 -0.57 -15.04 -20.37
C MET A 218 -2.03 -14.55 -20.43
N ALA A 219 -2.90 -15.31 -21.12
CA ALA A 219 -4.33 -15.01 -21.16
C ALA A 219 -5.09 -15.59 -19.95
N ASN A 220 -6.11 -14.88 -19.47
CA ASN A 220 -7.04 -15.32 -18.41
C ASN A 220 -6.41 -15.59 -17.02
N LEU A 221 -5.64 -14.63 -16.48
CA LEU A 221 -5.15 -14.68 -15.09
C LEU A 221 -6.28 -14.58 -14.04
N GLY A 222 -7.41 -13.96 -14.37
CA GLY A 222 -8.47 -13.61 -13.42
C GLY A 222 -8.06 -12.46 -12.49
N ASP A 223 -8.92 -12.08 -11.53
CA ASP A 223 -8.58 -11.06 -10.53
C ASP A 223 -7.57 -11.62 -9.52
N VAL A 224 -6.28 -11.33 -9.72
CA VAL A 224 -5.22 -11.63 -8.75
C VAL A 224 -5.00 -10.40 -7.88
N ARG A 225 -5.37 -10.48 -6.59
CA ARG A 225 -5.22 -9.37 -5.63
C ARG A 225 -4.11 -9.69 -4.64
N SER A 226 -3.19 -8.74 -4.47
CA SER A 226 -2.16 -8.79 -3.44
C SER A 226 -2.46 -7.80 -2.32
N ASN A 227 -1.81 -8.01 -1.17
CA ASN A 227 -1.69 -7.02 -0.12
C ASN A 227 -0.27 -7.03 0.46
N TYR A 228 0.20 -5.88 0.92
CA TYR A 228 1.53 -5.71 1.45
C TYR A 228 1.51 -4.83 2.70
N VAL A 229 2.26 -5.23 3.73
CA VAL A 229 2.38 -4.47 4.98
C VAL A 229 3.82 -4.46 5.45
N ILE A 230 4.27 -3.29 5.89
CA ILE A 230 5.54 -3.10 6.58
C ILE A 230 5.26 -2.89 8.07
N GLN A 231 5.97 -3.61 8.93
CA GLN A 231 5.91 -3.43 10.39
C GLN A 231 7.26 -2.99 10.95
N ASN A 232 7.24 -2.05 11.88
CA ASN A 232 8.41 -1.73 12.68
C ASN A 232 8.68 -2.85 13.72
N LEU A 233 9.82 -2.76 14.42
CA LEU A 233 10.17 -3.68 15.50
C LEU A 233 9.20 -3.69 16.70
N ARG A 234 8.32 -2.68 16.81
CA ARG A 234 7.28 -2.58 17.85
C ARG A 234 5.94 -3.21 17.40
N GLY A 235 5.82 -3.59 16.13
CA GLY A 235 4.62 -4.18 15.54
C GLY A 235 3.65 -3.18 14.92
N ASP A 236 3.96 -1.88 14.93
CA ASP A 236 3.14 -0.86 14.27
C ASP A 236 3.34 -0.93 12.76
N THR A 237 2.25 -0.79 11.99
CA THR A 237 2.32 -0.64 10.54
C THR A 237 2.86 0.75 10.18
N ILE A 238 3.79 0.81 9.24
CA ILE A 238 4.40 2.06 8.77
C ILE A 238 4.33 2.15 7.24
N ASP A 239 4.07 3.35 6.73
CA ASP A 239 4.12 3.65 5.29
C ASP A 239 5.43 4.39 4.99
N THR A 240 6.44 3.66 4.51
CA THR A 240 7.77 4.23 4.20
C THR A 240 8.44 3.46 3.06
N TRP A 241 9.48 4.05 2.47
CA TRP A 241 10.34 3.43 1.48
C TRP A 241 11.48 2.71 2.20
N LEU A 242 11.67 1.42 1.93
CA LEU A 242 12.67 0.60 2.61
C LEU A 242 13.45 -0.21 1.61
N SER A 243 14.75 -0.30 1.85
CA SER A 243 15.65 -1.20 1.12
C SER A 243 16.42 -2.09 2.07
N TRP A 244 16.98 -3.16 1.53
CA TRP A 244 17.93 -3.97 2.26
C TRP A 244 19.25 -3.19 2.42
N ARG A 245 19.82 -3.13 3.63
CA ARG A 245 21.17 -2.56 3.85
C ARG A 245 22.19 -3.68 3.86
N LEU A 246 22.68 -4.02 2.67
CA LEU A 246 23.63 -5.10 2.46
C LEU A 246 25.01 -4.54 2.13
N VAL A 247 26.05 -5.33 2.42
CA VAL A 247 27.41 -5.07 1.94
C VAL A 247 27.64 -5.80 0.62
N ASP A 248 28.58 -5.30 -0.19
CA ASP A 248 28.90 -5.94 -1.47
C ASP A 248 29.29 -7.41 -1.29
N GLY A 249 28.74 -8.26 -2.16
CA GLY A 249 28.92 -9.71 -2.12
C GLY A 249 28.00 -10.47 -1.16
N SER A 250 27.14 -9.78 -0.40
CA SER A 250 26.10 -10.42 0.43
C SER A 250 25.17 -11.27 -0.44
N THR A 251 24.64 -12.34 0.15
CA THR A 251 23.64 -13.21 -0.48
C THR A 251 22.38 -13.14 0.35
N ILE A 252 21.23 -12.92 -0.29
CA ILE A 252 19.93 -13.03 0.38
C ILE A 252 19.54 -14.51 0.40
N ASP A 253 19.35 -15.06 1.60
CA ASP A 253 18.85 -16.41 1.78
C ASP A 253 17.31 -16.39 1.74
N VAL A 254 16.75 -16.99 0.70
CA VAL A 254 15.31 -17.18 0.52
C VAL A 254 14.95 -18.61 0.90
N ASN A 255 14.02 -18.76 1.84
CA ASN A 255 13.60 -20.06 2.34
C ASN A 255 12.18 -20.39 1.94
N LEU A 256 12.00 -21.51 1.26
CA LEU A 256 10.68 -22.09 0.98
C LEU A 256 10.29 -23.02 2.13
N ILE A 257 9.32 -22.58 2.93
CA ILE A 257 8.83 -23.35 4.07
C ILE A 257 8.04 -24.55 3.59
N ASP A 258 8.40 -25.73 4.08
CA ASP A 258 7.77 -27.01 3.74
C ASP A 258 7.72 -27.30 2.22
N GLY A 259 8.76 -26.86 1.47
CA GLY A 259 8.86 -27.04 0.02
C GLY A 259 8.64 -28.49 -0.46
N ILE A 260 9.05 -29.47 0.35
CA ILE A 260 8.85 -30.91 0.11
C ILE A 260 7.37 -31.27 -0.10
N LYS A 261 6.44 -30.53 0.52
CA LYS A 261 4.99 -30.76 0.36
C LYS A 261 4.48 -30.35 -1.04
N TYR A 262 5.20 -29.46 -1.71
CA TYR A 262 4.81 -28.86 -2.99
C TYR A 262 5.97 -28.88 -4.00
N PRO A 263 6.45 -30.07 -4.43
CA PRO A 263 7.65 -30.19 -5.26
C PRO A 263 7.54 -29.41 -6.57
N ASP A 264 6.38 -29.48 -7.25
CA ASP A 264 6.13 -28.73 -8.49
C ASP A 264 6.19 -27.20 -8.30
N LYS A 265 5.93 -26.72 -7.07
CA LYS A 265 6.01 -25.28 -6.75
C LYS A 265 7.43 -24.87 -6.40
N ALA A 266 8.24 -25.76 -5.83
CA ALA A 266 9.65 -25.47 -5.52
C ALA A 266 10.45 -25.15 -6.79
N ASP A 267 10.23 -25.87 -7.89
CA ASP A 267 10.86 -25.60 -9.19
C ASP A 267 10.44 -24.24 -9.76
N ILE A 268 9.16 -23.87 -9.57
CA ILE A 268 8.66 -22.56 -9.96
C ILE A 268 9.33 -21.45 -9.14
N VAL A 269 9.41 -21.61 -7.82
CA VAL A 269 10.09 -20.66 -6.92
C VAL A 269 11.54 -20.47 -7.34
N ARG A 270 12.23 -21.57 -7.63
CA ARG A 270 13.61 -21.54 -8.14
C ARG A 270 13.72 -20.73 -9.43
N THR A 271 12.80 -20.93 -10.36
CA THR A 271 12.80 -20.22 -11.66
C THR A 271 12.56 -18.72 -11.48
N VAL A 272 11.52 -18.36 -10.73
CA VAL A 272 11.13 -16.96 -10.48
C VAL A 272 12.20 -16.21 -9.68
N LEU A 273 12.92 -16.88 -8.78
CA LEU A 273 13.97 -16.26 -7.99
C LEU A 273 15.31 -16.18 -8.74
N LEU A 274 15.76 -17.29 -9.32
CA LEU A 274 17.16 -17.47 -9.75
C LEU A 274 17.37 -17.41 -11.27
N SER A 275 16.33 -17.37 -12.10
CA SER A 275 16.50 -17.34 -13.55
C SER A 275 17.19 -16.04 -14.01
N ASN A 276 18.12 -16.19 -14.97
CA ASN A 276 18.79 -15.10 -15.67
C ASN A 276 18.25 -14.90 -17.09
N GLU A 277 17.12 -15.52 -17.41
CA GLU A 277 16.52 -15.48 -18.75
C GLU A 277 15.89 -14.11 -19.03
N LEU A 278 16.17 -13.61 -20.24
CA LEU A 278 15.70 -12.35 -20.79
C LEU A 278 14.63 -12.64 -21.84
N ILE A 279 13.57 -11.85 -21.82
CA ILE A 279 12.46 -11.93 -22.75
C ILE A 279 12.38 -10.62 -23.51
N GLU A 280 12.41 -10.67 -24.84
CA GLU A 280 12.17 -9.50 -25.69
C GLU A 280 10.76 -9.56 -26.25
N ILE A 281 9.97 -8.51 -25.97
CA ILE A 281 8.57 -8.42 -26.39
C ILE A 281 8.42 -7.21 -27.31
N ASP A 282 7.79 -7.39 -28.47
CA ASP A 282 7.50 -6.29 -29.38
C ASP A 282 6.58 -5.25 -28.72
N ASN A 283 6.95 -3.98 -28.81
CA ASN A 283 6.24 -2.87 -28.20
C ASN A 283 4.82 -2.68 -28.78
N SER A 284 4.54 -3.20 -29.97
CA SER A 284 3.19 -3.20 -30.53
C SER A 284 2.24 -4.14 -29.80
N LEU A 285 2.76 -5.21 -29.18
CA LEU A 285 2.00 -6.11 -28.31
C LEU A 285 1.77 -5.52 -26.92
N LEU A 286 2.63 -4.60 -26.50
CA LEU A 286 2.58 -3.91 -25.21
C LEU A 286 1.85 -2.57 -25.27
N HIS A 287 1.44 -2.13 -26.46
CA HIS A 287 0.92 -0.78 -26.73
C HIS A 287 1.88 0.36 -26.35
N LYS A 288 3.20 0.09 -26.30
CA LYS A 288 4.25 1.06 -25.95
C LYS A 288 4.95 1.71 -27.15
N GLY A 289 4.72 1.23 -28.37
CA GLY A 289 5.47 1.73 -29.52
C GLY A 289 5.15 1.08 -30.86
N PRO A 290 5.83 1.53 -31.93
CA PRO A 290 5.67 0.97 -33.27
C PRO A 290 6.27 -0.45 -33.36
N ARG A 291 5.70 -1.27 -34.26
CA ARG A 291 6.21 -2.61 -34.59
C ARG A 291 7.69 -2.59 -34.95
N GLY A 292 8.46 -3.54 -34.42
CA GLY A 292 9.90 -3.65 -34.64
C GLY A 292 10.76 -2.94 -33.61
N THR A 293 10.15 -2.39 -32.56
CA THR A 293 10.86 -1.98 -31.34
C THR A 293 10.49 -2.94 -30.23
N THR A 294 11.45 -3.32 -29.40
CA THR A 294 11.25 -4.31 -28.32
C THR A 294 11.47 -3.69 -26.95
N SER A 295 10.79 -4.25 -25.95
CA SER A 295 11.06 -4.02 -24.53
C SER A 295 11.62 -5.30 -23.92
N THR A 296 12.59 -5.14 -23.02
CA THR A 296 13.23 -6.24 -22.30
C THR A 296 12.53 -6.51 -20.99
N TYR A 297 12.21 -7.77 -20.73
CA TYR A 297 11.65 -8.29 -19.49
C TYR A 297 12.52 -9.43 -18.95
N TYR A 298 12.34 -9.75 -17.67
CA TYR A 298 13.10 -10.78 -16.99
C TYR A 298 12.19 -11.82 -16.36
N LEU A 299 12.56 -13.09 -16.52
CA LEU A 299 11.79 -14.20 -15.96
C LEU A 299 11.93 -14.30 -14.44
N GLY A 300 13.09 -13.91 -13.90
CA GLY A 300 13.38 -13.96 -12.47
C GLY A 300 14.20 -12.78 -11.93
N TRP A 301 14.09 -12.59 -10.61
CA TRP A 301 14.66 -11.42 -9.92
C TRP A 301 16.19 -11.39 -9.92
N ALA A 302 16.87 -12.54 -9.83
CA ALA A 302 18.33 -12.60 -9.93
C ALA A 302 18.83 -12.02 -11.27
N GLY A 303 18.21 -12.42 -12.39
CA GLY A 303 18.52 -11.88 -13.71
C GLY A 303 18.23 -10.39 -13.85
N ALA A 304 17.07 -9.96 -13.34
CA ALA A 304 16.65 -8.56 -13.38
C ALA A 304 17.64 -7.67 -12.63
N LEU A 305 18.00 -8.02 -11.40
CA LEU A 305 18.89 -7.22 -10.56
C LEU A 305 20.35 -7.29 -11.00
N ALA A 306 20.79 -8.41 -11.59
CA ALA A 306 22.11 -8.53 -12.20
C ALA A 306 22.28 -7.66 -13.45
N SER A 307 21.18 -7.22 -14.10
CA SER A 307 21.25 -6.30 -15.24
C SER A 307 21.71 -4.88 -14.86
N ILE A 308 21.59 -4.53 -13.58
CA ILE A 308 21.94 -3.21 -13.04
C ILE A 308 23.46 -3.13 -12.89
N LYS A 309 24.09 -2.28 -13.70
CA LYS A 309 25.56 -2.11 -13.73
C LYS A 309 26.05 -0.87 -13.02
N ASN A 310 25.19 0.14 -12.86
CA ASN A 310 25.55 1.40 -12.24
C ASN A 310 25.49 1.26 -10.72
N PRO A 311 26.49 1.75 -9.98
CA PRO A 311 26.44 1.74 -8.52
C PRO A 311 25.37 2.73 -8.03
N THR A 312 24.64 2.32 -7.01
CA THR A 312 23.66 3.13 -6.25
C THR A 312 24.21 3.47 -4.86
N GLU A 313 23.57 4.41 -4.16
CA GLU A 313 23.92 4.76 -2.77
C GLU A 313 24.00 3.53 -1.84
N PHE A 314 23.06 2.60 -1.98
CA PHE A 314 22.98 1.35 -1.22
C PHE A 314 23.16 0.14 -2.14
N HIS A 315 23.80 -0.92 -1.64
CA HIS A 315 24.05 -2.11 -2.45
C HIS A 315 22.76 -2.86 -2.77
N ILE A 316 22.48 -3.05 -4.07
CA ILE A 316 21.35 -3.85 -4.56
C ILE A 316 21.69 -5.34 -4.45
N PRO A 317 20.83 -6.18 -3.86
CA PRO A 317 21.07 -7.61 -3.78
C PRO A 317 21.07 -8.26 -5.16
N GLN A 318 22.21 -8.78 -5.59
CA GLN A 318 22.35 -9.49 -6.87
C GLN A 318 22.54 -11.00 -6.70
N LYS A 319 22.73 -11.48 -5.47
CA LYS A 319 22.96 -12.90 -5.16
C LYS A 319 21.84 -13.41 -4.26
N PHE A 320 21.23 -14.49 -4.71
CA PHE A 320 20.17 -15.18 -3.99
C PHE A 320 20.54 -16.64 -3.81
N ASN A 321 20.17 -17.17 -2.66
CA ASN A 321 20.28 -18.59 -2.36
C ASN A 321 18.89 -19.11 -1.97
N LEU A 322 18.47 -20.22 -2.57
CA LEU A 322 17.19 -20.86 -2.24
C LEU A 322 17.45 -22.04 -1.32
N ILE A 323 16.93 -21.96 -0.10
CA ILE A 323 16.93 -23.05 0.88
C ILE A 323 15.51 -23.59 1.08
N GLU A 324 15.42 -24.86 1.48
CA GLU A 324 14.15 -25.50 1.82
C GLU A 324 14.25 -26.06 3.23
N SER A 325 13.34 -25.63 4.11
CA SER A 325 13.34 -26.09 5.50
C SER A 325 11.93 -26.04 6.10
N ALA A 326 11.75 -26.75 7.21
CA ALA A 326 10.48 -26.73 7.95
C ALA A 326 10.37 -25.54 8.93
N LYS A 327 11.40 -24.70 9.00
CA LYS A 327 11.50 -23.57 9.95
C LYS A 327 11.64 -22.28 9.17
N GLY A 328 11.26 -21.13 9.73
CA GLY A 328 11.37 -19.82 9.09
C GLY A 328 12.79 -19.24 9.07
N GLU A 329 13.79 -20.04 8.71
CA GLU A 329 15.19 -19.61 8.53
C GLU A 329 15.33 -18.74 7.26
N GLY A 330 16.37 -17.93 7.14
CA GLY A 330 16.58 -17.02 5.99
C GLY A 330 16.04 -15.60 6.17
N ASP A 331 16.45 -14.74 5.23
CA ASP A 331 16.12 -13.31 5.13
C ASP A 331 14.71 -13.11 4.58
N ILE A 332 14.35 -13.90 3.57
CA ILE A 332 12.99 -13.93 2.98
C ILE A 332 12.42 -15.33 3.18
N THR A 333 11.23 -15.44 3.76
CA THR A 333 10.55 -16.73 3.93
C THR A 333 9.29 -16.80 3.06
N ILE A 334 9.17 -17.84 2.24
CA ILE A 334 7.99 -18.11 1.41
C ILE A 334 7.18 -19.23 2.04
N LYS A 335 5.91 -18.94 2.33
CA LYS A 335 4.95 -19.88 2.91
C LYS A 335 3.80 -20.13 1.94
N LEU A 336 3.54 -21.41 1.70
CA LEU A 336 2.46 -21.85 0.81
C LEU A 336 1.30 -22.39 1.65
N VAL A 337 0.09 -21.84 1.49
CA VAL A 337 -1.08 -22.24 2.26
C VAL A 337 -2.28 -22.56 1.37
N SER A 338 -2.99 -23.64 1.67
CA SER A 338 -4.18 -24.05 0.91
C SER A 338 -5.44 -23.30 1.34
N GLN A 339 -5.42 -22.65 2.50
CA GLN A 339 -6.54 -21.85 2.99
C GLN A 339 -6.68 -20.55 2.20
N ARG A 340 -7.92 -20.05 2.15
CA ARG A 340 -8.25 -18.73 1.62
C ARG A 340 -8.01 -17.66 2.68
N ASN A 341 -7.49 -16.51 2.26
CA ASN A 341 -7.40 -15.33 3.10
C ASN A 341 -8.81 -14.74 3.37
N GLY A 342 -9.09 -14.29 4.60
CA GLY A 342 -10.39 -13.72 4.98
C GLY A 342 -10.81 -12.50 4.17
N ASP A 343 -9.84 -11.73 3.68
CA ASP A 343 -10.04 -10.51 2.87
C ASP A 343 -9.95 -10.78 1.36
N GLY A 344 -9.66 -12.02 0.96
CA GLY A 344 -9.67 -12.47 -0.44
C GLY A 344 -8.36 -12.25 -1.21
N TYR A 345 -7.25 -11.98 -0.54
CA TYR A 345 -5.92 -11.87 -1.18
C TYR A 345 -5.37 -13.23 -1.63
N SER A 346 -4.71 -13.23 -2.78
CA SER A 346 -4.02 -14.39 -3.36
C SER A 346 -2.55 -14.47 -2.95
N GLY A 347 -1.93 -13.31 -2.69
CA GLY A 347 -0.58 -13.16 -2.15
C GLY A 347 -0.57 -12.11 -1.04
N TYR A 348 0.34 -12.28 -0.09
CA TYR A 348 0.56 -11.32 0.98
C TYR A 348 2.02 -11.27 1.37
N THR A 349 2.61 -10.07 1.35
CA THR A 349 3.98 -9.86 1.81
C THR A 349 4.00 -9.00 3.05
N LYS A 350 4.71 -9.48 4.07
CA LYS A 350 4.93 -8.80 5.33
C LYS A 350 6.41 -8.58 5.54
N SER A 351 6.84 -7.32 5.62
CA SER A 351 8.23 -6.98 5.92
C SER A 351 8.40 -6.42 7.33
N ILE A 352 9.42 -6.88 8.03
CA ILE A 352 9.86 -6.34 9.32
C ILE A 352 11.03 -5.41 9.03
N ALA A 353 10.94 -4.19 9.54
CA ALA A 353 11.87 -3.13 9.24
C ALA A 353 12.34 -2.35 10.48
N ASP A 354 13.53 -1.78 10.37
CA ASP A 354 14.02 -0.73 11.24
C ASP A 354 13.62 0.63 10.64
N ASP A 355 12.69 1.31 11.31
CA ASP A 355 12.16 2.61 10.89
C ASP A 355 13.19 3.75 11.05
N ALA A 356 14.12 3.63 12.00
CA ALA A 356 15.16 4.63 12.22
C ALA A 356 16.21 4.61 11.09
N GLN A 357 16.47 3.44 10.50
CA GLN A 357 17.48 3.24 9.45
C GLN A 357 16.88 3.09 8.04
N ASN A 358 15.55 3.07 7.93
CA ASN A 358 14.80 2.74 6.73
C ASN A 358 15.33 1.45 6.07
N GLN A 359 15.47 0.40 6.89
CA GLN A 359 16.07 -0.87 6.50
C GLN A 359 15.08 -2.02 6.63
N ILE A 360 15.02 -2.88 5.62
CA ILE A 360 14.37 -4.20 5.73
C ILE A 360 15.30 -5.15 6.51
N LEU A 361 14.74 -5.81 7.51
CA LEU A 361 15.43 -6.80 8.34
C LEU A 361 15.02 -8.23 7.99
N LYS A 362 13.74 -8.43 7.63
CA LYS A 362 13.17 -9.72 7.25
C LYS A 362 11.90 -9.54 6.44
N SER A 363 11.63 -10.43 5.50
CA SER A 363 10.36 -10.45 4.78
C SER A 363 9.73 -11.84 4.78
N GLU A 364 8.41 -11.89 4.91
CA GLU A 364 7.61 -13.10 4.85
C GLU A 364 6.56 -12.96 3.74
N ILE A 365 6.59 -13.88 2.79
CA ILE A 365 5.65 -14.00 1.68
C ILE A 365 4.71 -15.16 2.00
N THR A 366 3.40 -14.94 1.94
CA THR A 366 2.38 -15.99 2.02
C THR A 366 1.56 -16.04 0.74
N ILE A 367 1.53 -17.19 0.09
CA ILE A 367 0.66 -17.44 -1.09
C ILE A 367 -0.50 -18.31 -0.66
N PHE A 368 -1.72 -17.83 -0.90
CA PHE A 368 -2.98 -18.47 -0.49
C PHE A 368 -3.58 -19.33 -1.61
N GLU A 369 -4.46 -20.25 -1.22
CA GLU A 369 -5.18 -21.17 -2.12
C GLU A 369 -4.29 -21.88 -3.17
N VAL A 370 -3.04 -22.22 -2.81
CA VAL A 370 -2.02 -22.73 -3.77
C VAL A 370 -2.45 -23.96 -4.57
N ASP A 371 -3.34 -24.79 -4.01
CA ASP A 371 -3.86 -25.99 -4.67
C ASP A 371 -4.83 -25.67 -5.83
N LYS A 372 -5.37 -24.45 -5.86
CA LYS A 372 -6.30 -23.98 -6.92
C LYS A 372 -5.61 -23.09 -7.96
N LEU A 373 -4.39 -22.62 -7.67
CA LEU A 373 -3.66 -21.71 -8.56
C LEU A 373 -3.08 -22.48 -9.75
N SER A 374 -3.33 -21.96 -10.95
CA SER A 374 -2.61 -22.40 -12.15
C SER A 374 -1.11 -22.08 -12.02
N LYS A 375 -0.28 -22.70 -12.86
CA LYS A 375 1.16 -22.40 -12.91
C LYS A 375 1.40 -20.91 -13.17
N ALA A 376 0.71 -20.34 -14.15
CA ALA A 376 0.81 -18.92 -14.52
C ALA A 376 0.40 -17.98 -13.37
N GLN A 377 -0.69 -18.29 -12.67
CA GLN A 377 -1.15 -17.49 -11.52
C GLN A 377 -0.13 -17.53 -10.38
N PHE A 378 0.37 -18.72 -10.04
CA PHE A 378 1.36 -18.87 -8.98
C PHE A 378 2.66 -18.11 -9.31
N GLU A 379 3.17 -18.24 -10.54
CA GLU A 379 4.34 -17.51 -10.99
C GLU A 379 4.15 -15.98 -10.90
N THR A 380 3.00 -15.50 -11.33
CA THR A 380 2.65 -14.08 -11.34
C THR A 380 2.57 -13.50 -9.92
N ILE A 381 1.84 -14.18 -9.03
CA ILE A 381 1.75 -13.78 -7.62
C ILE A 381 3.14 -13.77 -7.01
N LEU A 382 3.92 -14.83 -7.18
CA LEU A 382 5.24 -14.92 -6.57
C LEU A 382 6.21 -13.84 -7.07
N ARG A 383 6.21 -13.53 -8.38
CA ARG A 383 7.03 -12.44 -8.94
C ARG A 383 6.70 -11.10 -8.29
N HIS A 384 5.41 -10.81 -8.14
CA HIS A 384 4.91 -9.59 -7.49
C HIS A 384 5.28 -9.53 -6.00
N GLU A 385 5.00 -10.59 -5.23
CA GLU A 385 5.33 -10.65 -3.80
C GLU A 385 6.84 -10.53 -3.53
N LEU A 386 7.68 -11.08 -4.41
CA LEU A 386 9.13 -10.90 -4.31
C LEU A 386 9.55 -9.45 -4.54
N GLY A 387 8.85 -8.71 -5.42
CA GLY A 387 9.08 -7.27 -5.57
C GLY A 387 8.87 -6.53 -4.25
N HIS A 388 7.77 -6.84 -3.56
CA HIS A 388 7.50 -6.30 -2.22
C HIS A 388 8.56 -6.70 -1.17
N ALA A 389 9.01 -7.96 -1.20
CA ALA A 389 10.05 -8.44 -0.29
C ALA A 389 11.42 -7.77 -0.57
N LEU A 390 11.66 -7.31 -1.79
CA LEU A 390 12.86 -6.55 -2.19
C LEU A 390 12.74 -5.05 -1.89
N GLY A 391 11.54 -4.58 -1.53
CA GLY A 391 11.26 -3.22 -1.09
C GLY A 391 10.40 -2.38 -2.03
N LEU A 392 9.93 -2.95 -3.16
CA LEU A 392 9.04 -2.22 -4.08
C LEU A 392 7.66 -2.02 -3.46
N ALA A 393 7.12 -0.82 -3.65
CA ALA A 393 5.72 -0.54 -3.41
C ALA A 393 4.88 -0.86 -4.66
N HIS A 394 3.57 -0.69 -4.55
CA HIS A 394 2.71 -0.83 -5.72
C HIS A 394 3.01 0.23 -6.78
N SER A 395 2.82 -0.19 -8.04
CA SER A 395 2.83 0.69 -9.21
C SER A 395 1.45 1.29 -9.45
N THR A 396 1.41 2.51 -10.02
CA THR A 396 0.17 3.12 -10.52
C THR A 396 -0.24 2.61 -11.90
N ALA A 397 0.68 1.98 -12.62
CA ALA A 397 0.49 1.56 -14.00
C ALA A 397 -0.20 0.18 -14.06
N PRO A 398 -1.43 0.06 -14.61
CA PRO A 398 -2.20 -1.18 -14.61
C PRO A 398 -1.56 -2.34 -15.41
N GLU A 399 -0.69 -2.02 -16.35
CA GLU A 399 0.06 -2.98 -17.17
C GLU A 399 1.35 -3.50 -16.49
N ASP A 400 1.72 -2.92 -15.35
CA ASP A 400 2.94 -3.24 -14.62
C ASP A 400 2.76 -4.43 -13.67
N LEU A 401 3.84 -5.19 -13.45
CA LEU A 401 3.83 -6.35 -12.57
C LEU A 401 3.46 -5.96 -11.14
N MET A 402 3.90 -4.80 -10.66
CA MET A 402 3.69 -4.33 -9.28
C MET A 402 2.35 -3.61 -9.07
N TYR A 403 1.42 -3.64 -10.03
CA TYR A 403 0.08 -3.09 -9.84
C TYR A 403 -0.75 -3.92 -8.82
N PRO A 404 -1.57 -3.31 -7.94
CA PRO A 404 -2.25 -4.02 -6.85
C PRO A 404 -3.20 -5.14 -7.28
N THR A 405 -3.74 -5.07 -8.49
CA THR A 405 -4.60 -6.10 -9.09
C THR A 405 -4.03 -6.51 -10.45
N ILE A 406 -3.21 -7.55 -10.45
CA ILE A 406 -2.39 -7.91 -11.62
C ILE A 406 -3.30 -8.35 -12.78
N ALA A 407 -3.43 -7.49 -13.78
CA ALA A 407 -4.28 -7.71 -14.96
C ALA A 407 -3.49 -7.70 -16.28
N THR A 408 -2.16 -7.61 -16.20
CA THR A 408 -1.27 -7.56 -17.37
C THR A 408 -1.17 -8.93 -18.05
N ASP A 409 -1.13 -8.90 -19.39
CA ASP A 409 -0.90 -10.08 -20.23
C ASP A 409 0.57 -10.54 -20.19
N TYR A 410 1.48 -9.72 -19.65
CA TYR A 410 2.92 -10.00 -19.58
C TYR A 410 3.45 -9.78 -18.16
N PRO A 411 3.12 -10.66 -17.20
CA PRO A 411 3.48 -10.53 -15.78
C PRO A 411 4.94 -10.93 -15.50
N TYR A 412 5.87 -10.19 -16.12
CA TYR A 412 7.30 -10.35 -15.97
C TYR A 412 7.93 -9.07 -15.44
N ILE A 413 9.14 -9.16 -14.92
CA ILE A 413 9.83 -7.99 -14.34
C ILE A 413 10.26 -7.09 -15.50
N SER A 414 9.76 -5.86 -15.50
CA SER A 414 9.97 -4.87 -16.56
C SER A 414 11.18 -3.98 -16.27
N SER A 415 11.55 -3.15 -17.25
CA SER A 415 12.54 -2.08 -17.02
C SER A 415 12.06 -1.05 -15.98
N CYS A 416 10.74 -0.81 -15.87
CA CYS A 416 10.22 0.12 -14.86
C CYS A 416 10.46 -0.42 -13.44
N ASP A 417 10.22 -1.71 -13.22
CA ASP A 417 10.48 -2.35 -11.93
C ASP A 417 11.95 -2.23 -11.52
N ILE A 418 12.85 -2.37 -12.51
CA ILE A 418 14.30 -2.22 -12.31
C ILE A 418 14.65 -0.76 -11.97
N ASP A 419 14.11 0.21 -12.71
CA ASP A 419 14.35 1.63 -12.45
C ASP A 419 13.81 2.03 -11.06
N ALA A 420 12.69 1.45 -10.63
CA ALA A 420 12.13 1.63 -9.31
C ALA A 420 13.04 1.09 -8.20
N ILE A 421 13.62 -0.11 -8.40
CA ILE A 421 14.64 -0.65 -7.51
C ILE A 421 15.86 0.28 -7.48
N VAL A 422 16.37 0.71 -8.63
CA VAL A 422 17.52 1.61 -8.69
C VAL A 422 17.24 2.88 -7.89
N LEU A 423 16.09 3.52 -8.10
CA LEU A 423 15.71 4.73 -7.37
C LEU A 423 15.60 4.49 -5.86
N LEU A 424 15.02 3.37 -5.44
CA LEU A 424 14.88 2.99 -4.03
C LEU A 424 16.26 2.82 -3.36
N TYR A 425 17.20 2.16 -4.04
CA TYR A 425 18.54 1.92 -3.54
C TYR A 425 19.49 3.11 -3.75
N ASP A 426 19.06 4.16 -4.46
CA ASP A 426 19.78 5.44 -4.58
C ASP A 426 19.23 6.51 -3.61
N GLY A 427 18.52 6.10 -2.57
CA GLY A 427 18.01 6.98 -1.51
C GLY A 427 16.66 7.65 -1.84
N GLY A 428 15.97 7.17 -2.87
CA GLY A 428 14.63 7.62 -3.25
C GLY A 428 13.62 7.47 -2.11
N LYS A 429 12.80 8.51 -1.91
CA LYS A 429 11.85 8.63 -0.79
C LYS A 429 10.38 8.45 -1.17
N LYS A 430 10.10 7.80 -2.30
CA LYS A 430 8.74 7.61 -2.78
C LYS A 430 8.22 6.24 -2.34
N SER A 431 6.99 6.21 -1.84
CA SER A 431 6.26 5.00 -1.46
C SER A 431 5.42 4.44 -2.62
N GLU A 432 5.66 4.89 -3.86
CA GLU A 432 4.88 4.53 -5.04
C GLU A 432 5.79 4.55 -6.28
N VAL A 433 5.63 3.54 -7.14
CA VAL A 433 6.37 3.41 -8.40
C VAL A 433 5.59 4.09 -9.52
N THR A 434 6.19 5.10 -10.15
CA THR A 434 5.62 5.76 -11.33
C THR A 434 6.34 5.27 -12.58
N CYS A 435 5.66 4.41 -13.37
CA CYS A 435 6.12 4.00 -14.69
C CYS A 435 5.60 4.98 -15.74
N ASP A 436 6.50 5.64 -16.47
CA ASP A 436 6.13 6.40 -17.66
C ASP A 436 6.01 5.44 -18.86
N ILE A 437 4.94 5.58 -19.65
CA ILE A 437 4.68 4.79 -20.87
C ILE A 437 5.43 5.37 -22.07
#